data_AF-A0A391PBM9-F1
#
_entry.id   AF-A0A391PBM9-F1
#
_cell.length_a   1.000
_cell.length_b   1.000
_cell.length_c   1.000
_cell.angle_alpha   90.00
_cell.angle_beta   90.00
_cell.angle_gamma   90.00
#
_symmetry.space_group_name_H-M   'P 1'
#
loop_
_entity.id
_entity.type
_entity.pdbx_description
1 polymer ?
#
loop_
_entity_poly.entity_id
_entity_poly.type
_entity_poly.pdbx_seq_one_letter_code
_entity_poly.pdbx_strand_id
1 'polypeptide(L)' 'MVKGSLDSYVGHTVRVYTQDTREYVGIMLAHDRHMNFVLKDCK' A
#
# COMPACT_ATOMS: atom_id res chain seq x y z
N MET A 1 9.73 16.91 -7.15
CA MET A 1 9.09 15.75 -6.51
C MET A 1 10.03 14.57 -6.63
N VAL A 2 10.57 14.07 -5.52
CA VAL A 2 11.36 12.83 -5.53
C VAL A 2 10.38 11.70 -5.86
N LYS A 3 10.59 11.03 -7.00
CA LYS A 3 9.77 9.90 -7.44
C LYS A 3 10.18 8.68 -6.62
N GLY A 4 9.69 8.58 -5.39
CA GLY A 4 9.90 7.39 -4.55
C GLY A 4 9.30 6.18 -5.24
N SER A 5 10.06 5.09 -5.36
CA SER A 5 9.51 3.82 -5.85
C SER A 5 8.48 3.31 -4.85
N LEU A 6 7.42 2.65 -5.34
CA LEU A 6 6.50 1.90 -4.49
C LEU A 6 7.23 0.83 -3.67
N ASP A 7 8.35 0.33 -4.17
CA ASP A 7 9.23 -0.61 -3.47
C ASP A 7 9.74 -0.05 -2.14
N SER A 8 9.92 1.27 -2.04
CA SER A 8 10.38 1.92 -0.81
C SER A 8 9.37 1.87 0.33
N TYR A 9 8.11 1.51 0.05
CA TYR A 9 7.06 1.38 1.06
C TYR A 9 6.88 -0.05 1.56
N VAL A 10 7.54 -1.04 0.95
CA VAL A 10 7.52 -2.43 1.42
C VAL A 10 8.12 -2.49 2.83
N GLY A 11 7.41 -3.13 3.76
CA GLY A 11 7.74 -3.20 5.18
C GLY A 11 7.23 -2.03 6.02
N HIS A 12 6.70 -0.97 5.41
CA HIS A 12 6.11 0.16 6.11
C HIS A 12 4.60 0.02 6.28
N THR A 13 4.07 0.66 7.34
CA THR A 13 2.62 0.85 7.47
C THR A 13 2.16 1.88 6.44
N VAL A 14 1.20 1.49 5.62
CA VAL A 14 0.60 2.33 4.59
C VAL A 14 -0.89 2.49 4.85
N ARG A 15 -1.42 3.63 4.39
CA ARG A 15 -2.85 3.90 4.33
C ARG A 15 -3.27 3.91 2.87
N VAL A 16 -4.21 3.04 2.51
CA VAL A 16 -4.73 2.89 1.15
C VAL A 16 -6.18 3.36 1.12
N TYR A 17 -6.45 4.30 0.21
CA TYR A 17 -7.80 4.78 -0.07
C TYR A 17 -8.30 4.12 -1.36
N THR A 18 -9.45 3.46 -1.30
CA THR A 18 -10.09 2.87 -2.47
C THR A 18 -11.12 3.81 -3.09
N GLN A 19 -11.53 3.51 -4.33
CA GLN A 19 -12.51 4.33 -5.06
C GLN A 19 -13.89 4.36 -4.40
N ASP A 20 -14.24 3.30 -3.66
CA ASP A 20 -15.45 3.23 -2.84
C ASP A 20 -15.28 3.92 -1.47
N THR A 21 -14.28 4.78 -1.33
CA THR A 21 -13.98 5.62 -0.14
C THR A 21 -13.58 4.86 1.12
N ARG A 22 -13.34 3.54 1.04
CA ARG A 22 -12.82 2.78 2.18
C ARG A 22 -11.36 3.14 2.42
N GLU A 23 -10.99 3.01 3.68
CA GLU A 23 -9.61 3.15 4.15
C GLU A 23 -9.13 1.78 4.64
N TYR A 24 -7.96 1.37 4.17
CA TYR A 24 -7.26 0.17 4.63
C TYR A 24 -5.92 0.60 5.22
N VAL A 25 -5.65 0.23 6.48
CA VAL A 25 -4.37 0.52 7.14
C VAL A 25 -3.67 -0.78 7.50
N GLY A 26 -2.48 -1.00 6.95
CA GLY A 26 -1.71 -2.21 7.19
C GLY A 26 -0.25 -2.11 6.73
N ILE A 27 0.53 -3.15 6.99
CA ILE A 27 1.94 -3.20 6.55
C ILE A 27 1.99 -3.71 5.10
N MET A 28 2.60 -2.94 4.20
CA MET A 28 2.74 -3.33 2.80
C MET A 28 3.80 -4.43 2.65
N LEU A 29 3.41 -5.62 2.20
CA LEU A 29 4.33 -6.74 1.98
C LEU A 29 4.79 -6.84 0.53
N ALA A 30 3.91 -6.55 -0.42
CA ALA A 30 4.18 -6.63 -1.85
C ALA A 30 3.22 -5.75 -2.64
N HIS A 31 3.63 -5.45 -3.87
CA HIS A 31 2.79 -4.86 -4.90
C HIS A 31 3.11 -5.45 -6.27
N ASP A 32 2.22 -5.25 -7.23
CA ASP A 32 2.44 -5.61 -8.62
C ASP A 32 2.25 -4.43 -9.57
N ARG A 33 2.45 -4.68 -10.87
CA ARG A 33 2.29 -3.68 -11.94
C ARG A 33 0.88 -3.08 -12.02
N HIS A 34 -0.14 -3.77 -11.52
CA HIS A 34 -1.53 -3.36 -11.55
C HIS A 34 -1.97 -2.65 -10.27
N MET A 35 -1.06 -2.41 -9.32
CA MET A 35 -1.36 -1.83 -8.01
C MET A 35 -2.20 -2.75 -7.12
N ASN A 36 -2.09 -4.07 -7.29
CA ASN A 36 -2.59 -5.00 -6.28
C ASN A 36 -1.64 -4.95 -5.08
N PHE A 37 -2.18 -4.69 -3.89
CA PHE A 37 -1.40 -4.61 -2.66
C PHE A 37 -1.63 -5.84 -1.79
N VAL A 38 -0.54 -6.40 -1.27
CA VAL A 38 -0.61 -7.38 -0.18
C VAL A 38 -0.34 -6.64 1.12
N LEU A 39 -1.37 -6.52 1.97
CA LEU A 39 -1.29 -5.85 3.27
C LEU A 39 -1.37 -6.89 4.40
N LYS A 40 -0.50 -6.74 5.41
CA LYS A 40 -0.54 -7.53 6.65
C LYS A 40 -1.24 -6.75 7.75
N ASP A 41 -1.97 -7.47 8.61
CA ASP A 41 -2.63 -6.95 9.83
C ASP A 41 -3.56 -5.76 9.54
N CYS A 42 -4.28 -5.82 8.41
CA CYS A 42 -5.11 -4.73 7.91
C CYS A 42 -6.34 -4.47 8.81
N LYS A 43 -6.65 -3.19 9.00
CA LYS A 43 -7.89 -2.70 9.65
C LYS A 43 -8.66 -1.81 8.70
#